data_AF-A0A1H7XIQ8-F1
#
_entry.id   AF-A0A1H7XIQ8-F1
#
_cell.length_a   1.000
_cell.length_b   1.000
_cell.length_c   1.000
_cell.angle_alpha   90.00
_cell.angle_beta   90.00
_cell.angle_gamma   90.00
#
_symmetry.space_group_name_H-M   'P 1'
#
loop_
_entity.id
_entity.type
_entity.pdbx_description
1 polymer ?
#
loop_
_entity_poly.entity_id
_entity_poly.type
_entity_poly.pdbx_seq_one_letter_code
_entity_poly.pdbx_strand_id
1 'polypeptide(L)'
;MEKSITRRNAIGKIAATLAVAAVSPSAFAQSQNQKPQNSTGPDLTDPTTKYPRPPFKSQSQPFPGLASKMDPVPDHGEKSYVG
;
A
#
# COMPACT_ATOMS: atom_id res chain seq x y z
N MET A 1 -14.84 -5.61 -43.91
CA MET A 1 -14.81 -5.26 -42.47
C MET A 1 -13.74 -6.16 -41.85
N GLU A 2 -12.48 -5.72 -41.90
CA GLU A 2 -11.32 -6.52 -41.49
C GLU A 2 -11.27 -6.61 -39.96
N LYS A 3 -11.39 -7.83 -39.41
CA LYS A 3 -11.32 -8.08 -37.96
C LYS A 3 -9.86 -8.35 -37.61
N SER A 4 -9.16 -7.33 -37.10
CA SER A 4 -7.77 -7.45 -36.67
C SER A 4 -7.65 -8.40 -35.46
N ILE A 5 -6.90 -9.48 -35.65
CA ILE A 5 -6.60 -10.46 -34.60
C ILE A 5 -5.53 -9.86 -33.67
N THR A 6 -5.94 -9.52 -32.45
CA THR A 6 -5.05 -8.99 -31.41
C THR A 6 -4.20 -10.10 -30.79
N ARG A 7 -2.88 -9.86 -30.68
CA ARG A 7 -1.87 -10.79 -30.12
C ARG A 7 -2.24 -11.39 -28.74
N ARG A 8 -3.04 -10.66 -27.95
CA ARG A 8 -3.55 -11.08 -26.63
C ARG A 8 -4.52 -12.27 -26.70
N ASN A 9 -5.28 -12.41 -27.79
CA ASN A 9 -6.19 -13.56 -28.00
C ASN A 9 -5.46 -14.83 -28.42
N ALA A 10 -4.25 -14.73 -28.97
CA ALA A 10 -3.44 -15.90 -29.37
C ALA A 10 -2.78 -16.57 -28.16
N ILE A 11 -2.42 -15.81 -27.11
CA ILE A 11 -1.69 -16.34 -25.95
C ILE A 11 -2.63 -17.05 -24.94
N GLY A 12 -3.89 -16.62 -24.83
CA GLY A 12 -4.84 -17.21 -23.87
C GLY A 12 -5.35 -18.62 -24.23
N LYS A 13 -5.22 -19.07 -25.48
CA LYS A 13 -5.83 -20.33 -25.96
C LYS A 13 -4.85 -21.50 -26.14
N ILE A 14 -3.53 -21.26 -26.06
CA ILE A 14 -2.52 -22.31 -26.25
C ILE A 14 -2.16 -23.02 -24.92
N ALA A 15 -2.47 -22.41 -23.76
CA ALA A 15 -2.07 -22.96 -22.45
C ALA A 15 -2.94 -24.11 -21.91
N ALA A 16 -4.10 -24.40 -22.53
CA ALA A 16 -5.14 -25.23 -21.89
C ALA A 16 -5.19 -26.72 -22.29
N THR A 17 -4.27 -27.23 -23.13
CA THR A 17 -4.47 -28.56 -23.76
C THR A 17 -3.39 -29.63 -23.53
N LEU A 18 -2.36 -29.41 -22.70
CA LEU A 18 -1.24 -30.39 -22.55
C LEU A 18 -0.76 -30.69 -21.11
N ALA A 19 -1.63 -30.68 -20.10
CA ALA A 19 -1.21 -31.01 -18.72
C ALA A 19 -2.19 -31.94 -17.97
N VAL A 20 -2.48 -33.14 -18.51
CA VAL A 20 -3.42 -34.09 -17.89
C VAL A 20 -2.78 -35.34 -17.25
N ALA A 21 -1.47 -35.63 -17.38
CA ALA A 21 -0.99 -36.97 -16.97
C ALA A 21 0.42 -37.05 -16.36
N ALA A 22 0.74 -36.20 -15.39
CA ALA A 22 1.88 -36.46 -14.49
C ALA A 22 1.46 -36.20 -13.05
N VAL A 23 0.95 -37.28 -12.43
CA VAL A 23 0.57 -37.42 -11.04
C VAL A 23 1.72 -37.06 -10.09
N SER A 24 1.83 -35.79 -9.74
CA SER A 24 2.58 -35.33 -8.57
C SER A 24 1.60 -35.15 -7.40
N PRO A 25 1.82 -35.78 -6.23
CA PRO A 25 0.91 -35.66 -5.07
C PRO A 25 0.77 -34.23 -4.53
N SER A 26 1.57 -33.28 -5.01
CA SER A 26 1.54 -31.89 -4.58
C SER A 26 0.33 -31.10 -5.10
N ALA A 27 -0.47 -31.64 -6.04
CA ALA A 27 -1.70 -30.98 -6.50
C ALA A 27 -2.80 -30.89 -5.41
N PHE A 28 -2.65 -31.57 -4.28
CA PHE A 28 -3.52 -31.42 -3.09
C PHE A 28 -2.93 -30.50 -2.01
N ALA A 29 -1.71 -30.00 -2.17
CA ALA A 29 -1.08 -29.13 -1.16
C ALA A 29 -1.58 -27.67 -1.20
N GLN A 30 -2.42 -27.29 -2.16
CA GLN A 30 -3.05 -25.97 -2.22
C GLN A 30 -4.45 -25.92 -1.60
N SER A 31 -4.82 -26.92 -0.80
CA SER A 31 -5.94 -26.79 0.14
C SER A 31 -5.43 -26.52 1.56
N GLN A 32 -4.47 -25.60 1.69
CA GLN A 32 -4.30 -24.90 2.95
C GLN A 32 -5.28 -23.74 2.95
N ASN A 33 -6.31 -23.93 3.77
CA ASN A 33 -7.15 -22.94 4.39
C ASN A 33 -6.32 -21.70 4.82
N GLN A 34 -6.07 -20.79 3.88
CA GLN A 34 -5.51 -19.48 4.16
C GLN A 34 -6.65 -18.66 4.76
N LYS A 35 -6.81 -18.76 6.10
CA LYS A 35 -7.35 -17.66 6.88
C LYS A 35 -6.69 -16.38 6.33
N PRO A 36 -7.44 -15.31 6.03
CA PRO A 36 -6.81 -14.08 5.58
C PRO A 36 -5.76 -13.72 6.63
N GLN A 37 -4.49 -13.82 6.25
CA GLN A 37 -3.40 -13.32 7.05
C GLN A 37 -3.73 -11.83 7.19
N ASN A 38 -4.02 -11.39 8.41
CA ASN A 38 -4.02 -9.97 8.75
C ASN A 38 -2.72 -9.43 8.20
N SER A 39 -2.81 -8.72 7.08
CA SER A 39 -1.68 -8.23 6.33
C SER A 39 -0.88 -7.37 7.27
N THR A 40 0.25 -7.90 7.75
CA THR A 40 1.25 -7.18 8.55
C THR A 40 2.05 -6.28 7.63
N GLY A 41 1.34 -5.56 6.74
CA GLY A 41 1.90 -4.42 6.02
C GLY A 41 1.95 -3.23 6.96
N PRO A 42 2.76 -2.20 6.66
CA PRO A 42 2.72 -0.96 7.41
C PRO A 42 1.27 -0.46 7.48
N ASP A 43 0.82 -0.12 8.68
CA ASP A 43 -0.51 0.42 8.89
C ASP A 43 -0.68 1.65 7.99
N LEU A 44 -1.63 1.57 7.05
CA LEU A 44 -1.87 2.65 6.10
C LEU A 44 -2.60 3.78 6.82
N THR A 45 -1.86 4.73 7.33
CA THR A 45 -2.42 5.93 7.95
C THR A 45 -2.94 6.89 6.88
N ASP A 46 -4.19 7.35 7.01
CA ASP A 46 -4.75 8.41 6.17
C ASP A 46 -3.97 9.73 6.34
N PRO A 47 -3.30 10.25 5.29
CA PRO A 47 -2.50 11.46 5.39
C PRO A 47 -3.35 12.73 5.62
N THR A 48 -4.65 12.71 5.34
CA THR A 48 -5.53 13.88 5.49
C THR A 48 -5.83 14.22 6.95
N THR A 49 -5.68 13.23 7.84
CA THR A 49 -5.97 13.35 9.27
C THR A 49 -4.76 13.11 10.16
N LYS A 50 -3.61 12.75 9.57
CA LYS A 50 -2.36 12.40 10.28
C LYS A 50 -1.77 13.52 11.15
N TYR A 51 -1.99 14.79 10.79
CA TYR A 51 -1.39 15.96 11.45
C TYR A 51 -2.45 16.94 11.98
N PRO A 52 -2.10 17.85 12.92
CA PRO A 52 -3.02 18.86 13.44
C PRO A 52 -3.64 19.73 12.35
N ARG A 53 -4.92 20.07 12.52
CA ARG A 53 -5.72 20.88 11.59
C ARG A 53 -6.26 22.13 12.28
N PRO A 54 -6.50 23.22 11.54
CA PRO A 54 -7.05 24.45 12.10
C PRO A 54 -8.45 24.24 12.72
N PRO A 55 -8.90 25.15 13.60
CA PRO A 55 -8.28 26.44 13.92
C PRO A 55 -7.11 26.32 14.90
N PHE A 56 -6.01 27.01 14.62
CA PHE A 56 -4.89 27.17 15.55
C PHE A 56 -5.08 28.42 16.41
N LYS A 57 -4.44 28.45 17.58
CA LYS A 57 -4.40 29.65 18.42
C LYS A 57 -3.55 30.74 17.75
N SER A 58 -3.95 32.00 17.93
CA SER A 58 -3.10 33.14 17.56
C SER A 58 -1.82 33.11 18.40
N GLN A 59 -0.66 33.08 17.75
CA GLN A 59 0.64 32.83 18.39
C GLN A 59 1.74 33.73 17.80
N SER A 60 1.64 35.04 18.02
CA SER A 60 2.68 35.99 17.61
C SER A 60 3.97 35.79 18.40
N GLN A 61 5.12 35.84 17.71
CA GLN A 61 6.44 35.78 18.33
C GLN A 61 7.39 36.83 17.71
N PRO A 62 8.28 37.45 18.49
CA PRO A 62 9.31 38.32 17.95
C PRO A 62 10.31 37.52 17.12
N PHE A 63 10.87 38.14 16.09
CA PHE A 63 11.92 37.54 15.26
C PHE A 63 13.13 37.12 16.12
N PRO A 64 13.72 35.92 15.92
CA PRO A 64 13.46 34.94 14.85
C PRO A 64 12.32 33.94 15.11
N GLY A 65 11.64 34.02 16.26
CA GLY A 65 10.67 33.02 16.69
C GLY A 65 11.32 31.70 17.13
N LEU A 66 10.58 30.89 17.90
CA LEU A 66 11.02 29.59 18.40
C LEU A 66 9.92 28.54 18.20
N ALA A 67 10.24 27.48 17.46
CA ALA A 67 9.33 26.36 17.20
C ALA A 67 8.85 25.69 18.49
N SER A 68 9.70 25.62 19.53
CA SER A 68 9.35 25.06 20.83
C SER A 68 8.29 25.86 21.61
N LYS A 69 8.01 27.10 21.20
CA LYS A 69 7.00 27.97 21.80
C LYS A 69 5.69 28.02 21.01
N MET A 70 5.56 27.24 19.93
CA MET A 70 4.34 27.14 19.15
C MET A 70 3.35 26.15 19.78
N ASP A 71 2.06 26.35 19.50
CA ASP A 71 0.99 25.43 19.91
C ASP A 71 0.11 25.07 18.69
N PRO A 72 0.16 23.82 18.19
CA PRO A 72 1.03 22.72 18.65
C PRO A 72 2.51 22.94 18.27
N VAL A 73 3.42 22.22 18.95
CA VAL A 73 4.84 22.19 18.57
C VAL A 73 4.98 21.47 17.23
N PRO A 74 5.73 22.03 16.25
CA PRO A 74 5.93 21.40 14.95
C PRO A 74 6.64 20.04 15.08
N ASP A 75 6.21 19.07 14.28
CA ASP A 75 6.86 17.77 14.11
C ASP A 75 7.86 17.88 12.94
N HIS A 76 9.16 17.74 13.24
CA HIS A 76 10.22 17.73 12.24
C HIS A 76 10.72 16.31 11.94
N GLY A 77 9.98 15.29 12.36
CA GLY A 77 10.36 13.89 12.20
C GLY A 77 11.26 13.37 13.30
N GLU A 78 11.42 14.08 14.42
CA GLU A 78 12.32 13.69 15.53
C GLU A 78 11.99 12.30 16.09
N LYS A 79 10.72 11.87 15.96
CA LYS A 79 10.24 10.55 16.41
C LYS A 79 9.89 9.59 15.28
N SER A 80 9.69 10.09 14.06
CA SER A 80 9.09 9.32 12.96
C SER A 80 10.02 9.11 11.77
N TYR A 81 11.03 9.95 11.58
CA TYR A 81 11.98 9.79 10.48
C TYR A 81 12.94 8.62 10.77
N VAL A 82 13.10 7.72 9.79
CA VAL A 82 14.05 6.62 9.80
C VAL A 82 14.89 6.75 8.54
N GLY A 83 16.21 6.88 8.72
CA GLY A 83 17.20 6.97 7.63
C GLY A 83 17.64 5.61 7.12
#